data_AF-A0A1I5SKW6-F1
#
_entry.id   AF-A0A1I5SKW6-F1
#
_cell.length_a   1.000
_cell.length_b   1.000
_cell.length_c   1.000
_cell.angle_alpha   90.00
_cell.angle_beta   90.00
_cell.angle_gamma   90.00
#
_symmetry.space_group_name_H-M   'P 1'
#
loop_
_entity.id
_entity.type
_entity.pdbx_description
1 polymer ?
#
loop_
_entity_poly.entity_id
_entity_poly.type
_entity_poly.pdbx_seq_one_letter_code
_entity_poly.pdbx_strand_id
1 'polypeptide(L)'
;MSSSIRTTQEILSIELHRYKKEIGHMTNEEWNLLTDWVYSGHSPYTNGDGVFDDDGWPLDYINTLRSWNEMQEYCDSLNDVVFHDYANLPDGNALDFPDDFLNAKDLPF
;
A
#
# COMPACT_ATOMS: atom_id res chain seq x y z
N MET A 1 -29.26 24.46 30.48
CA MET A 1 -28.73 23.14 30.07
C MET A 1 -27.29 23.37 29.63
N SER A 2 -26.31 22.85 30.38
CA SER A 2 -24.89 22.96 29.98
C SER A 2 -24.61 21.89 28.92
N SER A 3 -24.17 22.28 27.73
CA SER A 3 -23.70 21.33 26.72
C SER A 3 -22.27 20.92 27.10
N SER A 4 -22.07 19.67 27.49
CA SER A 4 -20.72 19.14 27.75
C SER A 4 -19.96 19.11 26.43
N ILE A 5 -18.91 19.92 26.31
CA ILE A 5 -17.95 19.85 25.21
C ILE A 5 -17.18 18.54 25.38
N ARG A 6 -17.27 17.63 24.41
CA ARG A 6 -16.45 16.41 24.40
C ARG A 6 -15.02 16.77 24.06
N THR A 7 -14.08 16.12 24.74
CA THR A 7 -12.67 16.18 24.39
C THR A 7 -12.43 15.48 23.05
N THR A 8 -11.35 15.86 22.36
CA THR A 8 -10.93 15.19 21.12
C THR A 8 -10.78 13.68 21.32
N GLN A 9 -10.19 13.26 22.44
CA GLN A 9 -9.98 11.84 22.72
C GLN A 9 -11.29 11.05 22.90
N GLU A 10 -12.31 11.66 23.51
CA GLU A 10 -13.63 11.03 23.63
C GLU A 10 -14.30 10.87 22.26
N ILE A 11 -14.15 11.85 21.37
CA ILE A 11 -14.67 11.78 19.99
C ILE A 11 -13.99 10.64 19.25
N LEU A 12 -12.66 10.60 19.27
CA LEU A 12 -11.86 9.56 18.61
C LEU A 12 -12.16 8.15 19.15
N SER A 13 -12.38 8.02 20.46
CA SER A 13 -12.78 6.73 21.06
C SER A 13 -14.17 6.28 20.59
N ILE A 14 -15.10 7.22 20.37
CA ILE A 14 -16.43 6.93 19.81
C ILE A 14 -16.30 6.51 18.35
N GLU A 15 -15.48 7.19 17.55
CA GLU A 15 -15.21 6.85 16.16
C GLU A 15 -14.62 5.44 16.05
N LEU A 16 -13.60 5.13 16.86
CA LEU A 16 -13.00 3.80 16.90
C LEU A 16 -14.03 2.70 17.22
N HIS A 17 -14.94 2.96 18.15
CA HIS A 17 -16.00 2.00 18.48
C HIS A 17 -17.01 1.80 17.34
N ARG A 18 -17.31 2.86 16.56
CA ARG A 18 -18.20 2.77 15.38
C ARG A 18 -17.51 2.03 14.25
N TYR A 19 -16.27 2.41 13.95
CA TYR A 19 -15.45 1.81 12.93
C TYR A 19 -15.35 0.28 13.08
N LYS A 20 -15.14 -0.20 14.31
CA LYS A 20 -15.13 -1.63 14.65
C LYS A 20 -16.38 -2.40 14.21
N LYS A 21 -17.54 -1.74 14.16
CA LYS A 21 -18.80 -2.37 13.73
C LYS A 21 -18.96 -2.35 12.21
N GLU A 22 -18.30 -1.43 11.53
CA GLU A 22 -18.46 -1.15 10.10
C GLU A 22 -17.46 -1.95 9.24
N ILE A 23 -16.18 -1.97 9.63
CA ILE A 23 -15.06 -2.50 8.84
C ILE A 23 -15.07 -4.04 8.65
N GLY A 24 -15.97 -4.74 9.33
CA GLY A 24 -16.11 -6.20 9.22
C GLY A 24 -14.96 -6.95 9.90
N HIS A 25 -14.27 -7.83 9.15
CA HIS A 25 -13.19 -8.66 9.67
C HIS A 25 -11.87 -7.88 9.74
N MET A 26 -11.21 -7.95 10.89
CA MET A 26 -9.92 -7.33 11.14
C MET A 26 -9.01 -8.29 11.90
N THR A 27 -7.74 -8.36 11.52
CA THR A 27 -6.74 -9.15 12.25
C THR A 27 -6.38 -8.47 13.57
N ASN A 28 -5.79 -9.22 14.51
CA ASN A 28 -5.31 -8.64 15.78
C ASN A 28 -4.21 -7.59 15.56
N GLU A 29 -3.41 -7.75 14.50
CA GLU A 29 -2.35 -6.81 14.15
C GLU A 29 -2.92 -5.50 13.62
N GLU A 30 -3.82 -5.58 12.64
CA GLU A 30 -4.58 -4.42 12.15
C GLU A 30 -5.29 -3.69 13.30
N TRP A 31 -5.84 -4.45 14.25
CA TRP A 31 -6.52 -3.88 15.41
C TRP A 31 -5.57 -3.07 16.33
N ASN A 32 -4.37 -3.60 16.58
CA ASN A 32 -3.37 -2.90 17.40
C ASN A 32 -2.88 -1.63 16.69
N LEU A 33 -2.57 -1.72 15.40
CA LEU A 33 -2.11 -0.58 14.61
C LEU A 33 -3.17 0.54 14.55
N LEU A 34 -4.44 0.18 14.34
CA LEU A 34 -5.54 1.14 14.35
C LEU A 34 -5.73 1.80 15.72
N THR A 35 -5.60 1.02 16.77
CA THR A 35 -5.73 1.51 18.14
C THR A 35 -4.64 2.53 18.45
N ASP A 36 -3.38 2.24 18.10
CA ASP A 36 -2.24 3.14 18.28
C ASP A 36 -2.38 4.42 17.43
N TRP A 37 -2.86 4.29 16.19
CA TRP A 37 -3.17 5.43 15.31
C TRP A 37 -4.18 6.38 15.95
N VAL A 38 -5.28 5.84 16.49
CA VAL A 38 -6.33 6.62 17.15
C VAL A 38 -5.85 7.23 18.47
N TYR A 39 -5.07 6.50 19.27
CA TYR A 39 -4.45 7.06 20.49
C TYR A 39 -3.45 8.16 20.19
N SER A 40 -2.87 8.17 18.99
CA SER A 40 -1.99 9.24 18.52
C SER A 40 -2.75 10.49 18.06
N GLY A 41 -4.10 10.48 18.09
CA GLY A 41 -4.94 11.65 17.82
C GLY A 41 -5.57 11.70 16.44
N HIS A 42 -5.56 10.59 15.70
CA HIS A 42 -6.07 10.54 14.33
C HIS A 42 -7.41 9.80 14.23
N SER A 43 -8.22 10.17 13.24
CA SER A 43 -9.48 9.47 12.98
C SER A 43 -9.22 8.12 12.31
N PRO A 44 -9.95 7.05 12.67
CA PRO A 44 -9.84 5.76 11.98
C PRO A 44 -10.27 5.83 10.51
N TYR A 45 -11.08 6.83 10.14
CA TYR A 45 -11.58 7.07 8.79
C TYR A 45 -10.64 7.89 7.90
N THR A 46 -9.44 8.21 8.40
CA THR A 46 -8.44 9.00 7.69
C THR A 46 -7.13 8.23 7.58
N ASN A 47 -6.40 8.45 6.50
CA ASN A 47 -5.04 7.97 6.34
C ASN A 47 -4.05 9.15 6.35
N GLY A 48 -2.84 8.91 6.86
CA GLY A 48 -1.78 9.93 6.93
C GLY A 48 -1.03 10.13 5.61
N ASP A 49 -1.21 9.23 4.66
CA ASP A 49 -0.36 9.08 3.48
C ASP A 49 -0.97 9.70 2.21
N GLY A 50 -2.22 10.16 2.27
CA GLY A 50 -2.95 10.69 1.12
C GLY A 50 -3.27 9.63 0.07
N VAL A 51 -3.57 8.40 0.50
CA VAL A 51 -3.94 7.29 -0.40
C VAL A 51 -5.42 7.35 -0.73
N PHE A 52 -5.74 7.11 -2.01
CA PHE A 52 -7.08 7.11 -2.58
C PHE A 52 -7.34 5.79 -3.30
N ASP A 53 -8.59 5.37 -3.36
CA ASP A 53 -9.02 4.26 -4.22
C ASP A 53 -9.06 4.66 -5.70
N ASP A 54 -9.38 3.70 -6.56
CA ASP A 54 -9.48 3.88 -8.02
C ASP A 54 -10.57 4.88 -8.44
N ASP A 55 -11.57 5.09 -7.59
CA ASP A 55 -12.65 6.07 -7.79
C ASP A 55 -12.27 7.48 -7.28
N GLY A 56 -11.09 7.63 -6.68
CA GLY A 56 -10.58 8.88 -6.14
C GLY A 56 -11.12 9.24 -4.76
N TRP A 57 -11.68 8.29 -4.01
CA TRP A 57 -12.08 8.49 -2.62
C TRP A 57 -10.92 8.19 -1.67
N PRO A 58 -10.73 9.00 -0.61
CA PRO A 58 -9.67 8.76 0.34
C PRO A 58 -9.94 7.46 1.09
N LEU A 59 -8.91 6.61 1.20
CA LEU A 59 -9.00 5.39 1.99
C LEU A 59 -9.03 5.69 3.49
N ASP A 60 -9.62 4.79 4.26
CA ASP A 60 -9.42 4.76 5.71
C ASP A 60 -8.05 4.16 6.07
N TYR A 61 -7.71 4.21 7.36
CA TYR A 61 -6.41 3.75 7.83
C TYR A 61 -6.15 2.26 7.54
N ILE A 62 -7.14 1.38 7.73
CA ILE A 62 -6.96 -0.07 7.53
C ILE A 62 -6.87 -0.41 6.05
N ASN A 63 -7.73 0.17 5.22
CA ASN A 63 -7.68 -0.06 3.78
C ASN A 63 -6.38 0.47 3.18
N THR A 64 -5.84 1.57 3.72
CA THR A 64 -4.49 2.02 3.35
C THR A 64 -3.41 0.98 3.68
N LEU A 65 -3.44 0.40 4.89
CA LEU A 65 -2.49 -0.68 5.26
C LEU A 65 -2.62 -1.90 4.35
N ARG A 66 -3.85 -2.30 4.00
CA ARG A 66 -4.11 -3.43 3.10
C ARG A 66 -3.59 -3.16 1.69
N SER A 67 -3.85 -1.98 1.15
CA SER A 67 -3.31 -1.59 -0.16
C SER A 67 -1.77 -1.59 -0.19
N TRP A 68 -1.12 -1.15 0.88
CA TRP A 68 0.34 -1.24 0.98
C TRP A 68 0.85 -2.69 1.00
N ASN A 69 0.19 -3.57 1.75
CA ASN A 69 0.55 -4.99 1.79
C ASN A 69 0.35 -5.66 0.42
N GLU A 70 -0.78 -5.39 -0.25
CA GLU A 70 -1.05 -5.90 -1.61
C GLU A 70 0.01 -5.41 -2.61
N MET A 71 0.41 -4.13 -2.52
CA MET A 71 1.46 -3.57 -3.37
C MET A 71 2.81 -4.25 -3.11
N GLN A 72 3.14 -4.51 -1.84
CA GLN A 72 4.37 -5.22 -1.47
C GLN A 72 4.36 -6.65 -2.01
N GLU A 73 3.26 -7.40 -1.82
CA GLU A 73 3.11 -8.76 -2.36
C GLU A 73 3.23 -8.78 -3.90
N TYR A 74 2.66 -7.79 -4.58
CA TYR A 74 2.81 -7.64 -6.02
C TYR A 74 4.28 -7.40 -6.42
N CYS A 75 4.98 -6.48 -5.75
CA CYS A 75 6.40 -6.22 -6.01
C CYS A 75 7.27 -7.47 -5.75
N ASP A 76 6.99 -8.22 -4.69
CA ASP A 76 7.71 -9.45 -4.37
C ASP A 76 7.46 -10.53 -5.43
N SER A 77 6.21 -10.66 -5.91
CA SER A 77 5.89 -11.59 -7.00
C SER A 77 6.60 -11.26 -8.32
N LEU A 78 6.78 -9.96 -8.64
CA LEU A 78 7.54 -9.53 -9.81
C LEU A 78 9.02 -9.87 -9.67
N ASN A 79 9.60 -9.71 -8.49
CA ASN A 79 10.99 -10.10 -8.25
C ASN A 79 11.16 -11.60 -8.54
N ASP A 80 10.27 -12.46 -8.05
CA ASP A 80 10.35 -13.89 -8.32
C ASP A 80 10.27 -14.22 -9.82
N VAL A 81 9.41 -13.54 -10.58
CA VAL A 81 9.31 -13.71 -12.05
C VAL A 81 10.57 -13.23 -12.75
N VAL A 82 11.06 -12.04 -12.38
CA VAL A 82 12.24 -11.41 -12.97
C VAL A 82 13.50 -12.25 -12.69
N PHE A 83 13.68 -12.75 -11.47
CA PHE A 83 14.78 -13.65 -11.12
C PHE A 83 14.69 -15.01 -11.84
N HIS A 84 13.48 -15.52 -12.12
CA HIS A 84 13.29 -16.78 -12.84
C HIS A 84 13.58 -16.64 -14.36
N ASP A 85 13.35 -15.48 -14.96
CA ASP A 85 13.70 -15.23 -16.37
C ASP A 85 15.21 -15.03 -16.57
N TYR A 86 15.91 -14.36 -15.65
CA TYR A 86 17.37 -14.22 -15.71
C TYR A 86 18.12 -15.55 -15.45
N ALA A 87 17.53 -16.47 -14.69
CA ALA A 87 18.12 -17.79 -14.43
C ALA A 87 18.08 -18.75 -15.63
N ASN A 88 17.24 -18.46 -16.64
CA ASN A 88 17.14 -19.23 -17.88
C ASN A 88 17.88 -18.59 -19.07
N LEU A 89 18.58 -17.47 -18.84
CA LEU A 89 19.47 -16.93 -19.86
C LEU A 89 20.66 -17.89 -20.03
N PRO A 90 21.04 -18.25 -21.27
CA PRO A 90 22.25 -19.01 -21.50
C PRO A 90 23.43 -18.24 -20.90
N ASP A 91 24.25 -18.97 -20.13
CA ASP A 91 25.47 -18.48 -19.49
C ASP A 91 26.23 -17.56 -20.46
N GLY A 92 26.57 -16.35 -20.00
CA GLY A 92 26.75 -15.08 -20.73
C GLY A 92 27.76 -15.02 -21.89
N ASN A 93 27.68 -15.98 -22.81
CA ASN A 93 28.58 -16.23 -23.93
C ASN A 93 27.81 -16.24 -25.26
N ALA A 94 26.48 -16.07 -25.22
CA ALA A 94 25.58 -16.25 -26.36
C ALA A 94 24.71 -15.03 -26.68
N LEU A 95 25.10 -13.84 -26.23
CA LEU A 95 24.65 -12.61 -26.89
C LEU A 95 25.58 -12.34 -28.05
N ASP A 96 25.35 -13.07 -29.15
CA ASP A 96 25.99 -12.83 -30.43
C ASP A 96 25.30 -11.61 -31.05
N PHE A 97 25.67 -10.41 -30.57
CA PHE A 97 25.23 -9.19 -31.22
C PHE A 97 25.84 -9.17 -32.62
N PRO A 98 25.04 -9.04 -33.68
CA PRO A 98 25.61 -8.92 -35.01
C PRO A 98 26.55 -7.70 -35.04
N ASP A 99 27.70 -7.85 -35.71
CA ASP A 99 28.81 -6.86 -35.72
C ASP A 99 28.37 -5.44 -36.16
N ASP A 100 27.19 -5.32 -36.76
CA ASP A 100 26.59 -4.08 -37.24
C ASP A 100 25.55 -3.45 -36.29
N PHE A 101 25.31 -4.01 -35.10
CA PHE A 101 24.33 -3.50 -34.13
C PHE A 101 24.55 -2.02 -33.78
N LEU A 102 25.80 -1.59 -33.62
CA LEU A 102 26.16 -0.20 -33.33
C LEU A 102 26.17 0.71 -34.58
N ASN A 103 26.04 0.14 -35.78
CA ASN A 103 26.02 0.84 -37.06
C ASN A 103 24.63 0.92 -37.69
N ALA A 104 23.60 0.39 -37.02
CA ALA A 104 22.23 0.47 -37.47
C ALA A 104 21.79 1.95 -37.55
N LYS A 105 21.55 2.43 -38.77
CA LYS A 105 21.12 3.83 -39.04
C LYS A 105 19.67 4.11 -38.65
N ASP A 106 18.95 3.09 -38.21
CA ASP A 106 17.51 3.14 -37.92
C ASP A 106 17.20 3.15 -36.41
N LEU A 107 18.20 3.41 -35.55
CA LEU A 107 17.94 3.63 -34.12
C LEU A 107 17.18 4.95 -33.95
N PRO A 108 16.01 4.95 -33.29
CA PRO A 108 15.26 6.16 -33.02
C PRO A 108 15.98 6.93 -31.90
N PHE A 109 16.80 7.89 -32.28
CA PHE A 109 17.20 9.00 -31.40
C PHE A 109 16.31 10.20 -31.68
#